data_AF-A0A3A8F8G2-F1
#
_entry.id   AF-A0A3A8F8G2-F1
#
_cell.length_a   1.000
_cell.length_b   1.000
_cell.length_c   1.000
_cell.angle_alpha   90.00
_cell.angle_beta   90.00
_cell.angle_gamma   90.00
#
_symmetry.space_group_name_H-M   'P 1'
#
loop_
_entity.id
_entity.type
_entity.pdbx_description
1 polymer ?
#
loop_
_entity_poly.entity_id
_entity_poly.type
_entity_poly.pdbx_seq_one_letter_code
_entity_poly.pdbx_strand_id
1 'polypeptide(L)'
;MPFAESKKLHKKVFNLSPLVIALTLISPLQTYATDLVQSPQLNQPDTTQTHRFHRDYVLGTSLDVVVTGTNKQDAKIALDAIEAEIAQLDKKLSVWRSDSEISALNEKKSAQISPELFEVIAACEAWRAKSCGAFDARLGELIAMWEKAQGIQAVDESTRVAITSELMKPDTVTLDATQQTVAIQPAVTFAPDAYAKGYIIDRAMLAARSKVPHIEGLLIDIGGDMRVWGNAPQKDGWSIGVQDAFNHHDLAVPSEVLKLRDHAVAFSGKGYRDVAGQSHLLNPNTGLALQHVEQCVVVGACAADADALATALAGMSPEDGMALVESLVGYEAKLTMSNGEFYQSAGWNYLLQTNVSPEMLTVASGASAKWPAGYQALIDLTIPKINVEKYRMPYVSVWVTDENKKLVRTLAVWGKDEKWINSNYVWWRRYGRQMTNLDAVAKPSRQPGNYKLAWDGKDDHGKSVAAGSYTVHIETSREHGDHSYQTLNLDVKSKASAQSLPAQTEIGAVKMSFQKAH
;
A
#
# COMPACT_ATOMS: atom_id res chain seq x y z
N MET A 1 -33.72 1.54 52.75
CA MET A 1 -33.83 1.42 54.22
C MET A 1 -34.25 -0.01 54.56
N PRO A 2 -33.71 -0.62 55.63
CA PRO A 2 -32.29 -0.71 56.04
C PRO A 2 -31.94 -2.19 56.34
N PHE A 3 -30.71 -2.68 56.54
CA PHE A 3 -29.64 -2.38 57.51
C PHE A 3 -28.39 -3.15 56.99
N ALA A 4 -27.15 -2.67 56.87
CA ALA A 4 -26.25 -1.94 57.77
C ALA A 4 -26.02 -2.65 59.12
N GLU A 5 -24.86 -3.29 59.32
CA GLU A 5 -23.79 -2.73 60.16
C GLU A 5 -22.53 -3.59 60.26
N SER A 6 -21.41 -2.88 60.33
CA SER A 6 -20.05 -3.34 60.54
C SER A 6 -19.77 -3.72 62.00
N LYS A 7 -18.73 -4.54 62.25
CA LYS A 7 -17.83 -4.30 63.39
C LYS A 7 -16.40 -4.78 63.11
N LYS A 8 -15.50 -4.04 63.73
CA LYS A 8 -14.07 -3.84 63.47
C LYS A 8 -13.17 -4.64 64.44
N LEU A 9 -11.90 -4.77 64.04
CA LEU A 9 -10.65 -4.88 64.84
C LEU A 9 -10.33 -6.18 65.60
N HIS A 10 -9.17 -6.79 65.31
CA HIS A 10 -7.91 -6.50 66.01
C HIS A 10 -6.67 -7.16 65.35
N LYS A 11 -5.62 -6.35 65.13
CA LYS A 11 -4.23 -6.79 64.89
C LYS A 11 -3.63 -7.31 66.20
N LYS A 12 -2.79 -8.36 66.13
CA LYS A 12 -1.63 -8.49 67.00
C LYS A 12 -0.38 -8.92 66.22
N VAL A 13 0.65 -8.12 66.43
CA VAL A 13 2.04 -8.22 66.01
C VAL A 13 2.77 -9.18 66.95
N PHE A 14 3.72 -9.96 66.44
CA PHE A 14 4.92 -10.36 67.21
C PHE A 14 6.13 -10.37 66.29
N ASN A 15 7.21 -9.78 66.80
CA ASN A 15 8.44 -9.39 66.14
C ASN A 15 9.62 -10.06 66.88
N LEU A 16 10.66 -10.43 66.12
CA LEU A 16 12.09 -10.50 66.49
C LEU A 16 12.51 -11.61 67.49
N SER A 17 13.69 -12.25 67.40
CA SER A 17 15.03 -11.62 67.36
C SER A 17 16.14 -12.69 67.03
N PRO A 18 17.47 -12.40 67.04
CA PRO A 18 18.42 -12.83 66.00
C PRO A 18 19.60 -13.68 66.54
N LEU A 19 20.54 -14.10 65.68
CA LEU A 19 21.92 -14.31 66.13
C LEU A 19 22.92 -14.02 65.01
N VAL A 20 23.82 -13.09 65.29
CA VAL A 20 25.05 -12.76 64.56
C VAL A 20 26.21 -13.18 65.45
N ILE A 21 27.17 -13.96 64.95
CA ILE A 21 28.56 -13.93 65.42
C ILE A 21 29.50 -14.14 64.22
N ALA A 22 30.40 -13.19 64.04
CA ALA A 22 31.53 -13.21 63.13
C ALA A 22 32.79 -13.74 63.83
N LEU A 23 33.70 -14.39 63.11
CA LEU A 23 35.14 -14.43 63.43
C LEU A 23 35.98 -14.87 62.22
N THR A 24 37.23 -14.43 62.23
CA THR A 24 38.08 -13.98 61.12
C THR A 24 39.14 -14.97 60.62
N LEU A 25 39.53 -14.79 59.34
CA LEU A 25 40.86 -14.93 58.70
C LEU A 25 41.61 -16.27 58.77
N ILE A 26 41.92 -16.84 57.60
CA ILE A 26 43.26 -17.24 57.11
C ILE A 26 43.12 -17.60 55.61
N SER A 27 43.88 -16.92 54.75
CA SER A 27 44.16 -17.37 53.37
C SER A 27 45.28 -18.41 53.40
N PRO A 28 45.27 -19.38 52.48
CA PRO A 28 46.25 -19.30 51.40
C PRO A 28 45.66 -19.60 50.02
N LEU A 29 46.26 -18.93 49.04
CA LEU A 29 46.09 -19.13 47.60
C LEU A 29 46.32 -20.60 47.20
N GLN A 30 45.41 -21.19 46.43
CA GLN A 30 45.74 -21.99 45.24
C GLN A 30 44.51 -22.25 44.37
N THR A 31 44.50 -21.61 43.19
CA THR A 31 43.93 -22.03 41.90
C THR A 31 42.55 -22.70 41.92
N TYR A 32 41.50 -21.87 41.79
CA TYR A 32 40.20 -22.32 41.29
C TYR A 32 40.20 -22.33 39.77
N ALA A 33 39.89 -23.49 39.20
CA ALA A 33 39.37 -23.61 37.86
C ALA A 33 38.12 -22.72 37.75
N THR A 34 38.05 -21.91 36.71
CA THR A 34 36.88 -21.09 36.38
C THR A 34 35.74 -22.01 35.99
N ASP A 35 34.92 -22.40 36.96
CA ASP A 35 33.53 -22.78 36.70
C ASP A 35 32.81 -21.52 36.22
N LEU A 36 32.54 -21.47 34.91
CA LEU A 36 31.65 -20.49 34.32
C LEU A 36 30.25 -20.74 34.88
N VAL A 37 29.89 -19.97 35.91
CA VAL A 37 28.51 -19.72 36.27
C VAL A 37 27.82 -19.19 35.02
N GLN A 38 27.06 -20.06 34.33
CA GLN A 38 26.06 -19.63 33.37
C GLN A 38 25.04 -18.81 34.16
N SER A 39 25.14 -17.49 34.06
CA SER A 39 24.04 -16.59 34.34
C SER A 39 22.79 -17.13 33.63
N PRO A 40 21.62 -17.19 34.28
CA PRO A 40 20.40 -17.43 33.55
C PRO A 40 20.31 -16.30 32.52
N GLN A 41 20.46 -16.62 31.24
CA GLN A 41 20.03 -15.73 30.18
C GLN A 41 18.55 -15.50 30.45
N LEU A 42 18.24 -14.32 30.99
CA LEU A 42 16.92 -13.74 30.86
C LEU A 42 16.61 -13.85 29.37
N ASN A 43 15.73 -14.79 28.99
CA ASN A 43 15.17 -14.86 27.66
C ASN A 43 14.72 -13.44 27.32
N GLN A 44 15.45 -12.79 26.43
CA GLN A 44 14.92 -11.63 25.73
C GLN A 44 13.60 -12.13 25.14
N PRO A 45 12.47 -11.41 25.32
CA PRO A 45 11.23 -11.79 24.68
C PRO A 45 11.53 -11.93 23.19
N ASP A 46 11.22 -13.11 22.63
CA ASP A 46 11.38 -13.41 21.20
C ASP A 46 10.91 -12.20 20.40
N THR A 47 11.85 -11.44 19.85
CA THR A 47 11.55 -10.40 18.88
C THR A 47 11.08 -11.14 17.65
N THR A 48 9.76 -11.29 17.54
CA THR A 48 9.00 -11.79 16.41
C THR A 48 9.61 -11.23 15.11
N GLN A 49 10.42 -12.03 14.40
CA GLN A 49 11.16 -11.54 13.24
C GLN A 49 10.17 -11.12 12.14
N THR A 50 10.31 -9.89 11.66
CA THR A 50 9.53 -9.33 10.56
C THR A 50 10.37 -9.33 9.29
N HIS A 51 9.82 -9.84 8.20
CA HIS A 51 10.49 -9.89 6.90
C HIS A 51 9.67 -9.11 5.87
N ARG A 52 10.34 -8.27 5.08
CA ARG A 52 9.70 -7.41 4.07
C ARG A 52 10.26 -7.74 2.69
N PHE A 53 9.38 -7.85 1.70
CA PHE A 53 9.74 -8.14 0.32
C PHE A 53 9.05 -7.17 -0.63
N HIS A 54 9.74 -6.83 -1.71
CA HIS A 54 9.22 -5.97 -2.76
C HIS A 54 9.51 -6.57 -4.14
N ARG A 55 8.58 -6.40 -5.09
CA ARG A 55 8.69 -6.78 -6.51
C ARG A 55 8.01 -5.73 -7.40
N ASP A 56 8.69 -5.31 -8.45
CA ASP A 56 8.09 -4.53 -9.54
C ASP A 56 7.58 -5.46 -10.64
N TYR A 57 6.70 -4.90 -11.49
CA TYR A 57 6.11 -5.55 -12.66
C TYR A 57 5.23 -6.76 -12.33
N VAL A 58 4.63 -6.80 -11.14
CA VAL A 58 3.61 -7.78 -10.76
C VAL A 58 2.25 -7.21 -11.13
N LEU A 59 1.50 -7.90 -12.01
CA LEU A 59 0.19 -7.47 -12.53
C LEU A 59 0.18 -6.03 -13.08
N GLY A 60 1.26 -5.63 -13.77
CA GLY A 60 1.40 -4.28 -14.31
C GLY A 60 1.60 -3.18 -13.25
N THR A 61 2.00 -3.56 -12.03
CA THR A 61 2.32 -2.64 -10.92
C THR A 61 3.41 -3.24 -10.02
N SER A 62 3.44 -2.96 -8.72
CA SER A 62 4.35 -3.55 -7.74
C SER A 62 3.63 -4.45 -6.73
N LEU A 63 4.36 -5.36 -6.10
CA LEU A 63 3.95 -6.22 -5.00
C LEU A 63 4.84 -5.97 -3.79
N ASP A 64 4.24 -5.65 -2.66
CA ASP A 64 4.88 -5.50 -1.35
C ASP A 64 4.31 -6.54 -0.37
N VAL A 65 5.19 -7.25 0.34
CA VAL A 65 4.81 -8.32 1.27
C VAL A 65 5.52 -8.16 2.60
N VAL A 66 4.78 -8.27 3.70
CA VAL A 66 5.32 -8.31 5.07
C VAL A 66 4.92 -9.61 5.73
N VAL A 67 5.87 -10.37 6.27
CA VAL A 67 5.62 -11.62 7.01
C VAL A 67 6.15 -11.49 8.42
N THR A 68 5.33 -11.82 9.42
CA THR A 68 5.70 -11.77 10.86
C THR A 68 5.58 -13.15 11.51
N GLY A 69 6.33 -13.36 12.60
CA GLY A 69 6.21 -14.55 13.45
C GLY A 69 6.92 -15.77 12.91
N THR A 70 7.90 -15.60 12.04
CA THR A 70 8.60 -16.73 11.43
C THR A 70 10.06 -16.41 11.09
N ASN A 71 10.84 -17.43 10.79
CA ASN A 71 12.22 -17.27 10.33
C ASN A 71 12.26 -16.85 8.83
N LYS A 72 13.41 -16.35 8.38
CA LYS A 72 13.60 -15.85 7.00
C LYS A 72 13.33 -16.90 5.92
N GLN A 73 13.61 -18.18 6.19
CA GLN A 73 13.42 -19.26 5.22
C GLN A 73 11.93 -19.53 4.99
N ASP A 74 11.16 -19.61 6.07
CA ASP A 74 9.71 -19.78 6.01
C ASP A 74 9.01 -18.55 5.44
N ALA A 75 9.46 -17.34 5.78
CA ALA A 75 8.99 -16.10 5.15
C ALA A 75 9.20 -16.11 3.62
N LYS A 76 10.34 -16.67 3.17
CA LYS A 76 10.59 -16.86 1.74
C LYS A 76 9.68 -17.92 1.12
N ILE A 77 9.38 -19.02 1.82
CA ILE A 77 8.42 -20.03 1.34
C ILE A 77 7.01 -19.43 1.17
N ALA A 78 6.59 -18.57 2.10
CA ALA A 78 5.33 -17.84 2.01
C ALA A 78 5.31 -16.89 0.78
N LEU A 79 6.39 -16.14 0.56
CA LEU A 79 6.55 -15.29 -0.63
C LEU A 79 6.51 -16.09 -1.93
N ASP A 80 7.24 -17.21 -2.00
CA ASP A 80 7.28 -18.05 -3.21
C ASP A 80 5.88 -18.64 -3.50
N ALA A 81 5.07 -18.93 -2.48
CA ALA A 81 3.67 -19.35 -2.63
C ALA A 81 2.75 -18.21 -3.14
N ILE A 82 2.95 -16.99 -2.64
CA ILE A 82 2.26 -15.77 -3.12
C ILE A 82 2.55 -15.56 -4.61
N GLU A 83 3.83 -15.54 -4.99
CA GLU A 83 4.25 -15.33 -6.37
C GLU A 83 3.71 -16.43 -7.31
N ALA A 84 3.68 -17.69 -6.85
CA ALA A 84 3.13 -18.80 -7.61
C ALA A 84 1.61 -18.67 -7.84
N GLU A 85 0.83 -18.33 -6.82
CA GLU A 85 -0.63 -18.13 -6.95
C GLU A 85 -0.93 -16.95 -7.89
N ILE A 86 -0.22 -15.82 -7.73
CA ILE A 86 -0.34 -14.66 -8.61
C ILE A 86 -0.05 -15.04 -10.07
N ALA A 87 1.03 -15.77 -10.33
CA ALA A 87 1.40 -16.17 -11.69
C ALA A 87 0.41 -17.16 -12.31
N GLN A 88 -0.25 -18.01 -11.52
CA GLN A 88 -1.29 -18.90 -12.00
C GLN A 88 -2.56 -18.13 -12.36
N LEU A 89 -2.99 -17.21 -11.50
CA LEU A 89 -4.19 -16.41 -11.74
C LEU A 89 -3.99 -15.37 -12.85
N ASP A 90 -2.78 -14.82 -13.04
CA ASP A 90 -2.45 -13.95 -14.18
C ASP A 90 -2.72 -14.67 -15.52
N LYS A 91 -2.39 -15.95 -15.63
CA LYS A 91 -2.70 -16.77 -16.83
C LYS A 91 -4.20 -17.04 -17.04
N LYS A 92 -5.04 -16.81 -16.03
CA LYS A 92 -6.49 -17.03 -16.13
C LYS A 92 -7.23 -15.71 -16.37
N LEU A 93 -6.86 -14.67 -15.61
CA LEU A 93 -7.66 -13.46 -15.42
C LEU A 93 -7.14 -12.24 -16.18
N SER A 94 -5.92 -12.27 -16.72
CA SER A 94 -5.29 -11.08 -17.32
C SER A 94 -5.75 -10.86 -18.76
N VAL A 95 -6.44 -9.75 -19.01
CA VAL A 95 -6.83 -9.32 -20.37
C VAL A 95 -5.65 -8.79 -21.20
N TRP A 96 -4.53 -8.49 -20.54
CA TRP A 96 -3.29 -8.04 -21.16
C TRP A 96 -2.50 -9.17 -21.83
N ARG A 97 -2.90 -10.41 -21.55
CA ARG A 97 -2.29 -11.63 -22.08
C ARG A 97 -3.16 -12.21 -23.17
N SER A 98 -2.61 -12.41 -24.36
CA SER A 98 -3.31 -13.13 -25.43
C SER A 98 -3.46 -14.63 -25.15
N ASP A 99 -2.62 -15.20 -24.28
CA ASP A 99 -2.63 -16.61 -23.90
C ASP A 99 -3.41 -16.89 -22.61
N SER A 100 -4.20 -15.93 -22.10
CA SER A 100 -5.00 -16.13 -20.90
C SER A 100 -6.36 -16.79 -21.20
N GLU A 101 -6.90 -17.45 -20.18
CA GLU A 101 -8.22 -18.09 -20.26
C GLU A 101 -9.34 -17.07 -20.55
N ILE A 102 -9.31 -15.91 -19.90
CA ILE A 102 -10.31 -14.85 -20.14
C ILE A 102 -10.22 -14.27 -21.55
N SER A 103 -9.02 -14.12 -22.11
CA SER A 103 -8.85 -13.68 -23.51
C SER A 103 -9.43 -14.71 -24.47
N ALA A 104 -9.23 -16.01 -24.19
CA ALA A 104 -9.85 -17.07 -24.98
C ALA A 104 -11.39 -17.09 -24.86
N LEU A 105 -11.96 -16.80 -23.68
CA LEU A 105 -13.41 -16.64 -23.52
C LEU A 105 -13.93 -15.42 -24.30
N ASN A 106 -13.24 -14.28 -24.21
CA ASN A 106 -13.61 -13.05 -24.91
C ASN A 106 -13.57 -13.21 -26.44
N GLU A 107 -12.68 -14.05 -26.96
CA GLU A 107 -12.61 -14.38 -28.39
C GLU A 107 -13.69 -15.37 -28.81
N LYS A 108 -13.83 -16.48 -28.09
CA LYS A 108 -14.76 -17.57 -28.45
C LYS A 108 -16.22 -17.24 -28.17
N LYS A 109 -16.48 -16.29 -27.28
CA LYS A 109 -17.80 -15.88 -26.77
C LYS A 109 -18.57 -16.98 -26.01
N SER A 110 -18.12 -18.22 -26.05
CA SER A 110 -18.59 -19.27 -25.16
C SER A 110 -17.50 -20.31 -24.90
N ALA A 111 -17.36 -20.72 -23.65
CA ALA A 111 -16.42 -21.77 -23.26
C ALA A 111 -16.82 -22.41 -21.93
N GLN A 112 -16.39 -23.65 -21.74
CA GLN A 112 -16.17 -24.18 -20.40
C GLN A 112 -14.88 -23.57 -19.85
N ILE A 113 -14.90 -23.12 -18.61
CA ILE A 113 -13.82 -22.36 -17.98
C ILE A 113 -13.46 -22.93 -16.60
N SER A 114 -12.31 -22.54 -16.08
CA SER A 114 -11.81 -22.92 -14.77
C SER A 114 -12.71 -22.40 -13.64
N PRO A 115 -12.71 -23.07 -12.47
CA PRO A 115 -13.44 -22.59 -11.30
C PRO A 115 -13.12 -21.15 -10.93
N GLU A 116 -11.84 -20.75 -11.00
CA GLU A 116 -11.42 -19.42 -10.59
C GLU A 116 -11.91 -18.33 -11.55
N LEU A 117 -11.88 -18.57 -12.87
CA LEU A 117 -12.45 -17.62 -13.83
C LEU A 117 -13.98 -17.55 -13.69
N PHE A 118 -14.63 -18.69 -13.43
CA PHE A 118 -16.08 -18.73 -13.20
C PHE A 118 -16.48 -17.94 -11.95
N GLU A 119 -15.76 -18.13 -10.83
CA GLU A 119 -15.96 -17.37 -9.59
C GLU A 119 -15.84 -15.86 -9.82
N VAL A 120 -14.80 -15.42 -10.54
CA VAL A 120 -14.57 -14.00 -10.85
C VAL A 120 -15.70 -13.44 -11.71
N ILE A 121 -16.10 -14.11 -12.79
CA ILE A 121 -17.19 -13.64 -13.66
C ILE A 121 -18.51 -13.59 -12.90
N ALA A 122 -18.84 -14.64 -12.15
CA ALA A 122 -20.06 -14.69 -11.35
C ALA A 122 -20.11 -13.56 -10.30
N ALA A 123 -18.97 -13.28 -9.64
CA ALA A 123 -18.87 -12.19 -8.68
C ALA A 123 -19.00 -10.82 -9.36
N CYS A 124 -18.38 -10.60 -10.51
CA CYS A 124 -18.53 -9.38 -11.29
C CYS A 124 -20.00 -9.13 -11.67
N GLU A 125 -20.71 -10.16 -12.10
CA GLU A 125 -22.15 -10.08 -12.42
C GLU A 125 -23.01 -9.77 -11.18
N ALA A 126 -22.68 -10.38 -10.04
CA ALA A 126 -23.34 -10.10 -8.77
C ALA A 126 -23.11 -8.65 -8.32
N TRP A 127 -21.89 -8.12 -8.46
CA TRP A 127 -21.57 -6.72 -8.16
C TRP A 127 -22.29 -5.76 -9.10
N ARG A 128 -22.34 -6.06 -10.40
CA ARG A 128 -23.11 -5.30 -11.38
C ARG A 128 -24.57 -5.19 -10.98
N ALA A 129 -25.18 -6.26 -10.47
CA ALA A 129 -26.54 -6.24 -9.96
C ALA A 129 -26.68 -5.42 -8.66
N LYS A 130 -25.80 -5.64 -7.68
CA LYS A 130 -25.81 -4.94 -6.37
C LYS A 130 -25.60 -3.43 -6.48
N SER A 131 -24.77 -2.99 -7.43
CA SER A 131 -24.45 -1.58 -7.65
C SER A 131 -25.37 -0.91 -8.67
N CYS A 132 -26.51 -1.54 -9.04
CA CYS A 132 -27.41 -1.04 -10.09
C CYS A 132 -26.70 -0.68 -11.40
N GLY A 133 -25.68 -1.45 -11.79
CA GLY A 133 -24.89 -1.24 -13.00
C GLY A 133 -23.75 -0.23 -12.88
N ALA A 134 -23.47 0.36 -11.70
CA ALA A 134 -22.34 1.28 -11.54
C ALA A 134 -20.96 0.60 -11.63
N PHE A 135 -20.84 -0.65 -11.18
CA PHE A 135 -19.75 -1.55 -11.52
C PHE A 135 -20.16 -2.42 -12.70
N ASP A 136 -19.33 -2.54 -13.73
CA ASP A 136 -19.56 -3.48 -14.83
C ASP A 136 -18.23 -3.95 -15.43
N ALA A 137 -17.96 -5.27 -15.35
CA ALA A 137 -16.76 -5.87 -15.92
C ALA A 137 -16.86 -6.11 -17.43
N ARG A 138 -18.00 -5.86 -18.08
CA ARG A 138 -18.24 -6.13 -19.52
C ARG A 138 -17.74 -5.01 -20.44
N LEU A 139 -17.11 -3.98 -19.88
CA LEU A 139 -16.72 -2.75 -20.57
C LEU A 139 -15.43 -2.88 -21.40
N GLY A 140 -14.88 -4.08 -21.61
CA GLY A 140 -13.56 -4.27 -22.21
C GLY A 140 -13.39 -3.60 -23.57
N GLU A 141 -14.42 -3.60 -24.42
CA GLU A 141 -14.39 -2.93 -25.73
C GLU A 141 -14.34 -1.40 -25.59
N LEU A 142 -15.10 -0.85 -24.65
CA LEU A 142 -15.08 0.59 -24.34
C LEU A 142 -13.72 1.01 -23.78
N ILE A 143 -13.17 0.23 -22.84
CA ILE A 143 -11.85 0.48 -22.26
C ILE A 143 -10.78 0.51 -23.37
N ALA A 144 -10.73 -0.52 -24.23
CA ALA A 144 -9.78 -0.58 -25.33
C ALA A 144 -9.93 0.60 -26.32
N MET A 145 -11.17 1.03 -26.57
CA MET A 145 -11.45 2.20 -27.42
C MET A 145 -10.91 3.50 -26.80
N TRP A 146 -11.11 3.71 -25.49
CA TRP A 146 -10.56 4.86 -24.76
C TRP A 146 -9.03 4.84 -24.74
N GLU A 147 -8.42 3.69 -24.46
CA GLU A 147 -6.96 3.53 -24.45
C GLU A 147 -6.34 3.83 -25.83
N LYS A 148 -6.98 3.40 -26.91
CA LYS A 148 -6.52 3.68 -28.28
C LYS A 148 -6.65 5.16 -28.65
N ALA A 149 -7.65 5.85 -28.12
CA ALA A 149 -7.87 7.27 -28.41
C ALA A 149 -6.72 8.15 -27.89
N GLN A 150 -6.06 7.76 -26.80
CA GLN A 150 -4.94 8.48 -26.15
C GLN A 150 -5.15 10.00 -26.04
N GLY A 151 -6.42 10.46 -25.97
CA GLY A 151 -6.82 11.87 -25.99
C GLY A 151 -6.39 12.69 -27.21
N ILE A 152 -5.87 12.03 -28.26
CA ILE A 152 -5.50 12.65 -29.54
C ILE A 152 -6.68 12.57 -30.51
N GLN A 153 -7.51 11.54 -30.38
CA GLN A 153 -8.76 11.39 -31.13
C GLN A 153 -9.96 11.44 -30.19
N ALA A 154 -11.01 12.14 -30.61
CA ALA A 154 -12.30 12.03 -29.93
C ALA A 154 -12.80 10.59 -30.07
N VAL A 155 -13.26 10.00 -28.97
CA VAL A 155 -13.95 8.72 -28.99
C VAL A 155 -15.19 8.85 -29.87
N ASP A 156 -15.36 7.97 -30.85
CA ASP A 156 -16.49 8.02 -31.77
C ASP A 156 -17.80 7.82 -30.99
N GLU A 157 -18.62 8.88 -30.98
CA GLU A 157 -19.86 8.90 -30.21
C GLU A 157 -20.85 7.84 -30.69
N SER A 158 -20.94 7.62 -32.00
CA SER A 158 -21.87 6.64 -32.57
C SER A 158 -21.53 5.22 -32.15
N THR A 159 -20.25 4.87 -32.17
CA THR A 159 -19.71 3.56 -31.74
C THR A 159 -19.89 3.39 -30.24
N ARG A 160 -19.55 4.40 -29.42
CA ARG A 160 -19.75 4.36 -27.97
C ARG A 160 -21.22 4.10 -27.61
N VAL A 161 -22.14 4.87 -28.20
CA VAL A 161 -23.58 4.72 -27.94
C VAL A 161 -24.07 3.35 -28.39
N ALA A 162 -23.62 2.84 -29.53
CA ALA A 162 -23.97 1.49 -29.98
C ALA A 162 -23.51 0.41 -28.99
N ILE A 163 -22.24 0.44 -28.55
CA ILE A 163 -21.71 -0.54 -27.59
C ILE A 163 -22.48 -0.48 -26.26
N THR A 164 -22.64 0.71 -25.68
CA THR A 164 -23.38 0.87 -24.41
C THR A 164 -24.83 0.38 -24.50
N SER A 165 -25.52 0.66 -25.62
CA SER A 165 -26.89 0.19 -25.87
C SER A 165 -26.99 -1.34 -25.89
N GLU A 166 -26.02 -2.02 -26.51
CA GLU A 166 -25.96 -3.48 -26.52
C GLU A 166 -25.67 -4.06 -25.12
N LEU A 167 -24.75 -3.45 -24.36
CA LEU A 167 -24.41 -3.90 -23.00
C LEU A 167 -25.58 -3.77 -22.01
N MET A 168 -26.44 -2.76 -22.19
CA MET A 168 -27.64 -2.52 -21.36
C MET A 168 -28.78 -3.51 -21.62
N LYS A 169 -28.70 -4.34 -22.68
CA LYS A 169 -29.71 -5.36 -22.92
C LYS A 169 -29.70 -6.42 -21.81
N PRO A 170 -30.87 -6.98 -21.45
CA PRO A 170 -30.91 -8.11 -20.53
C PRO A 170 -30.22 -9.34 -21.15
N ASP A 171 -29.83 -10.28 -20.28
CA ASP A 171 -29.34 -11.62 -20.67
C ASP A 171 -28.14 -11.63 -21.63
N THR A 172 -27.27 -10.62 -21.52
CA THR A 172 -26.03 -10.53 -22.31
C THR A 172 -24.94 -11.50 -21.86
N VAL A 173 -25.10 -12.11 -20.68
CA VAL A 173 -24.21 -13.12 -20.09
C VAL A 173 -25.05 -14.25 -19.52
N THR A 174 -24.71 -15.50 -19.86
CA THR A 174 -25.31 -16.72 -19.30
C THR A 174 -24.24 -17.53 -18.58
N LEU A 175 -24.52 -17.94 -17.34
CA LEU A 175 -23.62 -18.71 -16.49
C LEU A 175 -24.27 -20.05 -16.12
N ASP A 176 -23.59 -21.16 -16.37
CA ASP A 176 -23.96 -22.49 -15.84
C ASP A 176 -22.92 -22.93 -14.81
N ALA A 177 -23.29 -22.85 -13.53
CA ALA A 177 -22.42 -23.23 -12.42
C ALA A 177 -22.15 -24.74 -12.33
N THR A 178 -23.04 -25.58 -12.89
CA THR A 178 -22.90 -27.04 -12.84
C THR A 178 -21.86 -27.49 -13.86
N GLN A 179 -21.90 -26.90 -15.05
CA GLN A 179 -20.97 -27.23 -16.13
C GLN A 179 -19.74 -26.32 -16.18
N GLN A 180 -19.73 -25.24 -15.39
CA GLN A 180 -18.74 -24.16 -15.44
C GLN A 180 -18.60 -23.59 -16.86
N THR A 181 -19.74 -23.39 -17.51
CA THR A 181 -19.79 -22.79 -18.85
C THR A 181 -20.29 -21.36 -18.77
N VAL A 182 -19.70 -20.53 -19.64
CA VAL A 182 -20.08 -19.13 -19.82
C VAL A 182 -20.39 -18.93 -21.29
N ALA A 183 -21.47 -18.18 -21.57
CA ALA A 183 -21.79 -17.68 -22.89
C ALA A 183 -22.05 -16.17 -22.79
N ILE A 184 -21.41 -15.41 -23.67
CA ILE A 184 -21.50 -13.94 -23.72
C ILE A 184 -21.93 -13.49 -25.12
N GLN A 185 -22.72 -12.43 -25.19
CA GLN A 185 -23.13 -11.84 -26.46
C GLN A 185 -21.94 -11.18 -27.20
N PRO A 186 -22.00 -10.99 -28.53
CA PRO A 186 -20.88 -10.45 -29.30
C PRO A 186 -20.32 -9.11 -28.79
N ALA A 187 -21.19 -8.22 -28.32
CA ALA A 187 -20.82 -6.90 -27.78
C ALA A 187 -20.16 -6.94 -26.39
N VAL A 188 -20.17 -8.10 -25.71
CA VAL A 188 -19.56 -8.26 -24.39
C VAL A 188 -18.09 -8.65 -24.56
N THR A 189 -17.23 -7.91 -23.86
CA THR A 189 -15.82 -8.27 -23.64
C THR A 189 -15.51 -8.03 -22.17
N PHE A 190 -15.18 -9.09 -21.44
CA PHE A 190 -14.86 -8.98 -20.02
C PHE A 190 -13.48 -8.37 -19.79
N ALA A 191 -13.42 -7.41 -18.86
CA ALA A 191 -12.24 -6.79 -18.27
C ALA A 191 -12.47 -6.65 -16.76
N PRO A 192 -12.14 -7.70 -15.97
CA PRO A 192 -12.47 -7.78 -14.55
C PRO A 192 -11.41 -7.10 -13.66
N ASP A 193 -10.55 -6.23 -14.19
CA ASP A 193 -9.40 -5.64 -13.48
C ASP A 193 -9.77 -4.95 -12.15
N ALA A 194 -11.01 -4.45 -12.05
CA ALA A 194 -11.62 -3.83 -10.86
C ALA A 194 -12.19 -4.83 -9.82
N TYR A 195 -11.92 -6.14 -9.98
CA TYR A 195 -12.25 -7.20 -9.01
C TYR A 195 -11.13 -8.24 -8.93
N ALA A 196 -10.56 -8.60 -10.08
CA ALA A 196 -9.57 -9.66 -10.23
C ALA A 196 -8.30 -9.41 -9.41
N LYS A 197 -7.87 -8.16 -9.26
CA LYS A 197 -6.68 -7.82 -8.46
C LYS A 197 -6.91 -8.11 -6.98
N GLY A 198 -8.02 -7.65 -6.42
CA GLY A 198 -8.43 -8.02 -5.07
C GLY A 198 -8.60 -9.53 -4.88
N TYR A 199 -9.21 -10.23 -5.85
CA TYR A 199 -9.31 -11.71 -5.83
C TYR A 199 -7.94 -12.38 -5.76
N ILE A 200 -6.98 -11.91 -6.56
CA ILE A 200 -5.61 -12.42 -6.55
C ILE A 200 -4.91 -12.19 -5.20
N ILE A 201 -5.07 -11.01 -4.60
CA ILE A 201 -4.54 -10.72 -3.25
C ILE A 201 -5.12 -11.70 -2.22
N ASP A 202 -6.43 -11.92 -2.26
CA ASP A 202 -7.13 -12.83 -1.35
C ASP A 202 -6.63 -14.27 -1.48
N ARG A 203 -6.52 -14.76 -2.73
CA ARG A 203 -6.01 -16.10 -3.03
C ARG A 203 -4.54 -16.27 -2.64
N ALA A 204 -3.71 -15.27 -2.90
CA ALA A 204 -2.31 -15.28 -2.52
C ALA A 204 -2.12 -15.32 -0.99
N MET A 205 -2.96 -14.59 -0.24
CA MET A 205 -2.97 -14.65 1.22
C MET A 205 -3.30 -16.07 1.71
N LEU A 206 -4.30 -16.72 1.12
CA LEU A 206 -4.67 -18.09 1.46
C LEU A 206 -3.55 -19.09 1.11
N ALA A 207 -2.92 -18.94 -0.07
CA ALA A 207 -1.82 -19.78 -0.51
C ALA A 207 -0.63 -19.72 0.46
N ALA A 208 -0.23 -18.51 0.88
CA ALA A 208 0.85 -18.30 1.86
C ALA A 208 0.55 -18.98 3.20
N ARG A 209 -0.64 -18.74 3.75
CA ARG A 209 -1.08 -19.28 5.05
C ARG A 209 -1.24 -20.79 5.03
N SER A 210 -1.68 -21.35 3.91
CA SER A 210 -1.74 -22.81 3.71
C SER A 210 -0.33 -23.41 3.65
N LYS A 211 0.61 -22.73 3.00
CA LYS A 211 1.99 -23.23 2.83
C LYS A 211 2.82 -23.13 4.10
N VAL A 212 2.60 -22.09 4.91
CA VAL A 212 3.34 -21.81 6.15
C VAL A 212 2.35 -21.49 7.28
N PRO A 213 1.71 -22.50 7.90
CA PRO A 213 0.61 -22.29 8.85
C PRO A 213 0.99 -21.57 10.15
N HIS A 214 2.29 -21.52 10.48
CA HIS A 214 2.80 -20.91 11.71
C HIS A 214 3.19 -19.43 11.57
N ILE A 215 3.00 -18.80 10.41
CA ILE A 215 3.15 -17.34 10.31
C ILE A 215 2.12 -16.67 11.22
N GLU A 216 2.51 -15.62 11.93
CA GLU A 216 1.62 -14.91 12.87
C GLU A 216 0.91 -13.73 12.22
N GLY A 217 1.46 -13.20 11.12
CA GLY A 217 0.87 -12.08 10.40
C GLY A 217 1.43 -11.94 8.99
N LEU A 218 0.62 -11.35 8.12
CA LEU A 218 0.89 -11.21 6.70
C LEU A 218 0.25 -9.93 6.16
N LEU A 219 1.00 -9.16 5.38
CA LEU A 219 0.50 -8.08 4.52
C LEU A 219 0.87 -8.42 3.08
N ILE A 220 -0.09 -8.28 2.17
CA ILE A 220 0.12 -8.32 0.72
C ILE A 220 -0.49 -7.04 0.14
N ASP A 221 0.31 -6.25 -0.53
CA ASP A 221 -0.08 -5.03 -1.25
C ASP A 221 0.30 -5.21 -2.72
N ILE A 222 -0.67 -5.09 -3.63
CA ILE A 222 -0.44 -5.05 -5.07
C ILE A 222 -0.95 -3.71 -5.60
N GLY A 223 -0.02 -2.80 -5.89
CA GLY A 223 -0.36 -1.49 -6.43
C GLY A 223 -1.29 -0.68 -5.50
N GLY A 224 -1.06 -0.76 -4.19
CA GLY A 224 -1.78 -0.02 -3.15
C GLY A 224 -3.16 -0.57 -2.76
N ASP A 225 -3.66 -1.57 -3.48
CA ASP A 225 -4.71 -2.46 -2.98
C ASP A 225 -4.07 -3.55 -2.15
N MET A 226 -4.60 -3.81 -0.96
CA MET A 226 -3.90 -4.67 -0.01
C MET A 226 -4.83 -5.49 0.88
N ARG A 227 -4.25 -6.54 1.46
CA ARG A 227 -4.85 -7.32 2.54
C ARG A 227 -3.85 -7.53 3.67
N VAL A 228 -4.32 -7.30 4.89
CA VAL A 228 -3.58 -7.57 6.12
C VAL A 228 -4.25 -8.68 6.92
N TRP A 229 -3.45 -9.50 7.59
CA TRP A 229 -3.90 -10.60 8.42
C TRP A 229 -2.98 -10.76 9.63
N GLY A 230 -3.57 -11.13 10.78
CA GLY A 230 -2.83 -11.49 11.98
C GLY A 230 -2.05 -10.34 12.61
N ASN A 231 -0.91 -10.66 13.22
CA ASN A 231 -0.10 -9.75 14.01
C ASN A 231 0.75 -8.82 13.13
N ALA A 232 0.51 -7.52 13.25
CA ALA A 232 1.40 -6.50 12.69
C ALA A 232 2.77 -6.49 13.39
N PRO A 233 3.83 -5.99 12.73
CA PRO A 233 5.16 -5.84 13.33
C PRO A 233 5.15 -5.10 14.67
N GLN A 234 4.29 -4.09 14.82
CA GLN A 234 4.16 -3.28 16.05
C GLN A 234 3.13 -3.82 17.06
N LYS A 235 2.56 -5.01 16.81
CA LYS A 235 1.59 -5.77 17.64
C LYS A 235 0.25 -5.09 17.97
N ASP A 236 0.10 -3.78 17.80
CA ASP A 236 -1.14 -3.03 18.00
C ASP A 236 -1.89 -2.78 16.68
N GLY A 237 -2.15 -3.83 15.90
CA GLY A 237 -2.77 -3.72 14.58
C GLY A 237 -1.85 -3.15 13.49
N TRP A 238 -2.26 -3.31 12.23
CA TRP A 238 -1.53 -2.83 11.06
C TRP A 238 -1.80 -1.34 10.85
N SER A 239 -0.76 -0.52 10.89
CA SER A 239 -0.87 0.92 10.59
C SER A 239 -0.75 1.15 9.09
N ILE A 240 -1.89 1.43 8.46
CA ILE A 240 -2.03 1.63 7.02
C ILE A 240 -2.31 3.11 6.73
N GLY A 241 -1.37 3.81 6.13
CA GLY A 241 -1.59 5.20 5.69
C GLY A 241 -2.54 5.26 4.49
N VAL A 242 -3.51 6.19 4.50
CA VAL A 242 -4.31 6.55 3.33
C VAL A 242 -3.64 7.72 2.62
N GLN A 243 -3.25 7.53 1.35
CA GLN A 243 -2.69 8.62 0.55
C GLN A 243 -3.72 9.76 0.41
N ASP A 244 -3.26 11.00 0.57
CA ASP A 244 -4.05 12.19 0.32
C ASP A 244 -4.56 12.23 -1.13
N ALA A 245 -5.85 12.55 -1.30
CA ALA A 245 -6.54 12.48 -2.59
C ALA A 245 -6.01 13.47 -3.63
N PHE A 246 -5.41 14.59 -3.23
CA PHE A 246 -4.89 15.61 -4.16
C PHE A 246 -3.36 15.61 -4.21
N ASN A 247 -2.71 14.89 -3.28
CA ASN A 247 -1.28 14.75 -3.20
C ASN A 247 -0.83 13.30 -3.49
N HIS A 248 -0.79 13.04 -4.79
CA HIS A 248 -0.33 11.82 -5.43
C HIS A 248 1.20 11.71 -5.46
N HIS A 249 1.90 11.94 -4.34
CA HIS A 249 3.34 11.73 -4.27
C HIS A 249 3.68 10.53 -3.39
N ASP A 250 4.55 9.65 -3.87
CA ASP A 250 5.25 8.62 -3.11
C ASP A 250 5.82 9.27 -1.82
N LEU A 251 5.19 8.97 -0.68
CA LEU A 251 5.55 9.45 0.67
C LEU A 251 5.14 10.89 1.00
N ALA A 252 4.15 11.41 0.29
CA ALA A 252 3.23 12.37 0.89
C ALA A 252 2.80 11.84 2.26
N VAL A 253 2.76 12.73 3.26
CA VAL A 253 2.24 12.35 4.58
C VAL A 253 0.82 11.84 4.36
N PRO A 254 0.49 10.61 4.81
CA PRO A 254 -0.88 10.11 4.71
C PRO A 254 -1.86 11.12 5.30
N SER A 255 -2.97 11.36 4.63
CA SER A 255 -4.03 12.23 5.17
C SER A 255 -4.64 11.62 6.42
N GLU A 256 -4.70 10.28 6.47
CA GLU A 256 -5.22 9.48 7.57
C GLU A 256 -4.35 8.23 7.77
N VAL A 257 -4.37 7.67 8.98
CA VAL A 257 -3.77 6.37 9.28
C VAL A 257 -4.85 5.46 9.84
N LEU A 258 -5.10 4.37 9.12
CA LEU A 258 -6.03 3.32 9.50
C LEU A 258 -5.31 2.29 10.37
N LYS A 259 -5.99 1.80 11.40
CA LYS A 259 -5.53 0.74 12.28
C LYS A 259 -6.33 -0.51 11.98
N LEU A 260 -5.75 -1.41 11.20
CA LEU A 260 -6.46 -2.54 10.62
C LEU A 260 -6.02 -3.88 11.20
N ARG A 261 -6.93 -4.85 11.20
CA ARG A 261 -6.64 -6.24 11.58
C ARG A 261 -7.53 -7.18 10.80
N ASP A 262 -6.97 -8.10 10.03
CA ASP A 262 -7.74 -9.05 9.21
C ASP A 262 -8.67 -8.36 8.18
N HIS A 263 -8.26 -7.19 7.67
CA HIS A 263 -9.00 -6.40 6.68
C HIS A 263 -8.22 -6.29 5.36
N ALA A 264 -8.94 -5.89 4.31
CA ALA A 264 -8.40 -5.42 3.05
C ALA A 264 -8.69 -3.93 2.86
N VAL A 265 -7.89 -3.28 2.03
CA VAL A 265 -8.10 -1.90 1.59
C VAL A 265 -7.96 -1.85 0.08
N ALA A 266 -8.89 -1.20 -0.60
CA ALA A 266 -8.81 -0.97 -2.03
C ALA A 266 -9.03 0.51 -2.36
N PHE A 267 -8.34 0.97 -3.41
CA PHE A 267 -8.37 2.35 -3.88
C PHE A 267 -8.90 2.40 -5.31
N SER A 268 -9.90 3.26 -5.53
CA SER A 268 -10.37 3.63 -6.87
C SER A 268 -10.44 5.15 -7.00
N GLY A 269 -10.65 5.66 -8.20
CA GLY A 269 -10.70 7.08 -8.51
C GLY A 269 -9.73 7.49 -9.62
N LYS A 270 -9.62 8.81 -9.83
CA LYS A 270 -8.81 9.37 -10.91
C LYS A 270 -7.32 9.01 -10.76
N GLY A 271 -6.76 9.19 -9.57
CA GLY A 271 -5.38 8.80 -9.21
C GLY A 271 -4.32 9.17 -10.25
N TYR A 272 -3.32 8.29 -10.44
CA TYR A 272 -2.20 8.45 -11.39
C TYR A 272 -2.49 7.91 -12.80
N ARG A 273 -3.53 7.08 -12.94
CA ARG A 273 -3.87 6.41 -14.20
C ARG A 273 -4.89 7.26 -14.93
N ASP A 274 -4.39 8.20 -15.73
CA ASP A 274 -5.21 8.90 -16.69
C ASP A 274 -5.10 8.25 -18.08
N VAL A 275 -6.20 8.31 -18.83
CA VAL A 275 -6.23 8.08 -20.26
C VAL A 275 -6.32 9.45 -20.91
N ALA A 276 -5.16 10.05 -21.09
CA ALA A 276 -4.97 11.37 -21.68
C ALA A 276 -5.71 12.50 -20.95
N GLY A 277 -5.42 12.60 -19.66
CA GLY A 277 -5.96 13.62 -18.76
C GLY A 277 -7.37 13.33 -18.24
N GLN A 278 -7.97 12.20 -18.62
CA GLN A 278 -9.27 11.71 -18.12
C GLN A 278 -9.10 10.46 -17.24
N SER A 279 -10.03 10.19 -16.34
CA SER A 279 -9.98 8.95 -15.54
C SER A 279 -10.00 7.71 -16.43
N HIS A 280 -9.29 6.66 -16.00
CA HIS A 280 -9.37 5.33 -16.60
C HIS A 280 -10.68 4.59 -16.24
N LEU A 281 -11.45 5.10 -15.28
CA LEU A 281 -12.74 4.54 -14.91
C LEU A 281 -13.84 5.08 -15.83
N LEU A 282 -14.69 4.20 -16.34
CA LEU A 282 -15.79 4.53 -17.23
C LEU A 282 -17.13 4.37 -16.52
N ASN A 283 -18.06 5.28 -16.80
CA ASN A 283 -19.45 5.14 -16.40
C ASN A 283 -20.10 4.07 -17.32
N PRO A 284 -20.61 2.94 -16.78
CA PRO A 284 -21.11 1.84 -17.61
C PRO A 284 -22.33 2.21 -18.46
N ASN A 285 -23.16 3.14 -17.97
CA ASN A 285 -24.40 3.56 -18.65
C ASN A 285 -24.15 4.51 -19.82
N THR A 286 -23.08 5.30 -19.76
CA THR A 286 -22.78 6.31 -20.79
C THR A 286 -21.54 5.97 -21.62
N GLY A 287 -20.67 5.09 -21.13
CA GLY A 287 -19.37 4.77 -21.72
C GLY A 287 -18.39 5.95 -21.68
N LEU A 288 -18.64 6.98 -20.86
CA LEU A 288 -17.78 8.15 -20.69
C LEU A 288 -16.89 8.00 -19.45
N ALA A 289 -15.69 8.58 -19.48
CA ALA A 289 -14.81 8.61 -18.32
C ALA A 289 -15.43 9.37 -17.13
N LEU A 290 -15.27 8.83 -15.93
CA LEU A 290 -15.70 9.45 -14.67
C LEU A 290 -14.76 10.62 -14.31
N GLN A 291 -15.31 11.79 -13.96
CA GLN A 291 -14.51 13.00 -13.70
C GLN A 291 -14.70 13.60 -12.31
N HIS A 292 -15.72 13.14 -11.57
CA HIS A 292 -16.20 13.80 -10.35
C HIS A 292 -15.63 13.19 -9.05
N VAL A 293 -15.02 12.01 -9.13
CA VAL A 293 -14.39 11.33 -7.99
C VAL A 293 -12.88 11.40 -8.13
N GLU A 294 -12.23 12.02 -7.15
CA GLU A 294 -10.77 12.07 -7.08
C GLU A 294 -10.23 10.75 -6.49
N GLN A 295 -10.83 10.29 -5.39
CA GLN A 295 -10.41 9.09 -4.68
C GLN A 295 -11.60 8.42 -3.97
N CYS A 296 -11.67 7.10 -4.03
CA CYS A 296 -12.51 6.26 -3.19
C CYS A 296 -11.62 5.24 -2.49
N VAL A 297 -11.80 5.12 -1.18
CA VAL A 297 -11.08 4.16 -0.33
C VAL A 297 -12.11 3.27 0.32
N VAL A 298 -11.97 1.96 0.15
CA VAL A 298 -12.85 0.97 0.77
C VAL A 298 -12.02 0.07 1.66
N VAL A 299 -12.47 -0.11 2.90
CA VAL A 299 -11.95 -1.08 3.84
C VAL A 299 -12.97 -2.19 3.99
N GLY A 300 -12.56 -3.44 3.85
CA GLY A 300 -13.46 -4.60 3.83
C GLY A 300 -12.83 -5.86 4.39
N ALA A 301 -13.62 -6.93 4.48
CA ALA A 301 -13.14 -8.24 4.94
C ALA A 301 -12.30 -9.00 3.88
N CYS A 302 -12.53 -8.73 2.60
CA CYS A 302 -11.77 -9.29 1.48
C CYS A 302 -11.45 -8.21 0.44
N ALA A 303 -10.32 -8.38 -0.26
CA ALA A 303 -9.82 -7.38 -1.20
C ALA A 303 -10.64 -7.36 -2.49
N ALA A 304 -11.16 -8.50 -2.95
CA ALA A 304 -11.95 -8.58 -4.18
C ALA A 304 -13.21 -7.71 -4.14
N ASP A 305 -13.99 -7.84 -3.07
CA ASP A 305 -15.20 -7.05 -2.86
C ASP A 305 -14.88 -5.58 -2.57
N ALA A 306 -13.78 -5.29 -1.87
CA ALA A 306 -13.34 -3.92 -1.63
C ALA A 306 -12.98 -3.20 -2.94
N ASP A 307 -12.29 -3.88 -3.87
CA ASP A 307 -11.90 -3.35 -5.19
C ASP A 307 -13.14 -3.05 -6.07
N ALA A 308 -14.08 -4.01 -6.14
CA ALA A 308 -15.32 -3.81 -6.87
C ALA A 308 -16.21 -2.73 -6.25
N LEU A 309 -16.32 -2.69 -4.91
CA LEU A 309 -17.08 -1.66 -4.22
C LEU A 309 -16.45 -0.28 -4.44
N ALA A 310 -15.13 -0.13 -4.34
CA ALA A 310 -14.46 1.15 -4.58
C ALA A 310 -14.73 1.67 -6.00
N THR A 311 -14.72 0.78 -6.98
CA THR A 311 -15.04 1.11 -8.37
C THR A 311 -16.52 1.41 -8.58
N ALA A 312 -17.43 0.65 -7.95
CA ALA A 312 -18.86 0.93 -7.98
C ALA A 312 -19.17 2.33 -7.42
N LEU A 313 -18.62 2.64 -6.25
CA LEU A 313 -18.82 3.93 -5.57
C LEU A 313 -18.32 5.10 -6.42
N ALA A 314 -17.25 4.93 -7.19
CA ALA A 314 -16.78 5.96 -8.11
C ALA A 314 -17.80 6.30 -9.22
N GLY A 315 -18.69 5.36 -9.57
CA GLY A 315 -19.73 5.53 -10.58
C GLY A 315 -21.13 5.85 -10.03
N MET A 316 -21.33 5.82 -8.71
CA MET A 316 -22.61 6.08 -8.04
C MET A 316 -22.73 7.54 -7.60
N SER A 317 -23.96 7.98 -7.29
CA SER A 317 -24.13 9.18 -6.48
C SER A 317 -23.53 8.95 -5.08
N PRO A 318 -22.97 9.97 -4.41
CA PRO A 318 -22.45 9.80 -3.06
C PRO A 318 -23.50 9.25 -2.08
N GLU A 319 -24.75 9.69 -2.20
CA GLU A 319 -25.85 9.26 -1.33
C GLU A 319 -26.18 7.77 -1.52
N ASP A 320 -26.36 7.32 -2.76
CA ASP A 320 -26.66 5.91 -3.06
C ASP A 320 -25.46 5.02 -2.73
N GLY A 321 -24.24 5.52 -2.99
CA GLY A 321 -23.00 4.83 -2.70
C GLY A 321 -22.82 4.59 -1.20
N MET A 322 -23.01 5.61 -0.36
CA MET A 322 -22.95 5.44 1.09
C MET A 322 -24.07 4.53 1.59
N ALA A 323 -25.29 4.64 1.05
CA ALA A 323 -26.38 3.73 1.41
C ALA A 323 -26.05 2.25 1.08
N LEU A 324 -25.37 1.99 -0.04
CA LEU A 324 -24.88 0.66 -0.39
C LEU A 324 -23.84 0.17 0.64
N VAL A 325 -22.86 1.00 1.00
CA VAL A 325 -21.83 0.64 2.00
C VAL A 325 -22.47 0.30 3.35
N GLU A 326 -23.41 1.11 3.83
CA GLU A 326 -24.13 0.87 5.09
C GLU A 326 -24.96 -0.44 5.09
N SER A 327 -25.30 -0.96 3.91
CA SER A 327 -26.00 -2.24 3.78
C SER A 327 -25.06 -3.46 3.87
N LEU A 328 -23.75 -3.24 3.76
CA LEU A 328 -22.73 -4.28 3.70
C LEU A 328 -22.01 -4.42 5.05
N VAL A 329 -22.21 -5.55 5.72
CA VAL A 329 -21.56 -5.83 7.00
C VAL A 329 -20.04 -5.96 6.82
N GLY A 330 -19.29 -5.18 7.61
CA GLY A 330 -17.82 -5.24 7.62
C GLY A 330 -17.15 -4.47 6.49
N TYR A 331 -17.87 -3.55 5.85
CA TYR A 331 -17.33 -2.63 4.87
C TYR A 331 -17.48 -1.18 5.34
N GLU A 332 -16.42 -0.41 5.16
CA GLU A 332 -16.40 1.02 5.41
C GLU A 332 -15.79 1.70 4.19
N ALA A 333 -16.22 2.92 3.88
CA ALA A 333 -15.72 3.63 2.73
C ALA A 333 -15.57 5.12 3.01
N LYS A 334 -14.64 5.75 2.28
CA LYS A 334 -14.50 7.19 2.16
C LYS A 334 -14.37 7.56 0.70
N LEU A 335 -15.24 8.45 0.24
CA LEU A 335 -15.29 8.99 -1.11
C LEU A 335 -14.89 10.46 -1.05
N THR A 336 -13.88 10.85 -1.82
CA THR A 336 -13.42 12.23 -1.99
C THR A 336 -13.68 12.68 -3.42
N MET A 337 -14.46 13.74 -3.56
CA MET A 337 -14.88 14.32 -4.83
C MET A 337 -13.81 15.28 -5.37
N SER A 338 -13.80 15.52 -6.67
CA SER A 338 -12.83 16.41 -7.33
C SER A 338 -12.91 17.88 -6.88
N ASN A 339 -14.02 18.29 -6.23
CA ASN A 339 -14.20 19.62 -5.65
C ASN A 339 -13.72 19.72 -4.18
N GLY A 340 -13.21 18.62 -3.59
CA GLY A 340 -12.75 18.55 -2.21
C GLY A 340 -13.82 18.16 -1.18
N GLU A 341 -15.08 18.01 -1.59
CA GLU A 341 -16.11 17.43 -0.70
C GLU A 341 -15.83 15.95 -0.48
N PHE A 342 -16.17 15.43 0.70
CA PHE A 342 -16.00 14.02 1.01
C PHE A 342 -17.23 13.46 1.73
N TYR A 343 -17.43 12.15 1.54
CA TYR A 343 -18.48 11.34 2.12
C TYR A 343 -17.82 10.11 2.74
N GLN A 344 -18.32 9.65 3.88
CA GLN A 344 -17.80 8.46 4.52
C GLN A 344 -18.91 7.70 5.24
N SER A 345 -18.73 6.40 5.36
CA SER A 345 -19.61 5.54 6.15
C SER A 345 -19.51 5.87 7.63
N ALA A 346 -20.54 5.50 8.38
CA ALA A 346 -20.68 5.78 9.80
C ALA A 346 -19.56 5.17 10.64
N GLY A 347 -19.01 4.03 10.22
CA GLY A 347 -17.97 3.33 10.95
C GLY A 347 -16.53 3.73 10.59
N TRP A 348 -16.31 4.54 9.55
CA TRP A 348 -14.97 4.95 9.09
C TRP A 348 -14.08 5.47 10.21
N ASN A 349 -14.64 6.30 11.10
CA ASN A 349 -13.88 6.91 12.20
C ASN A 349 -13.38 5.90 13.24
N TYR A 350 -13.96 4.70 13.34
CA TYR A 350 -13.47 3.64 14.22
C TYR A 350 -12.23 2.94 13.66
N LEU A 351 -11.98 3.07 12.35
CA LEU A 351 -10.77 2.55 11.71
C LEU A 351 -9.58 3.48 11.92
N LEU A 352 -9.81 4.76 12.23
CA LEU A 352 -8.75 5.73 12.42
C LEU A 352 -7.95 5.40 13.68
N GLN A 353 -6.63 5.47 13.56
CA GLN A 353 -5.75 5.42 14.73
C GLN A 353 -6.01 6.67 15.58
N THR A 354 -6.70 6.49 16.71
CA THR A 354 -7.02 7.54 17.69
C THR A 354 -5.77 7.93 18.50
N ASN A 355 -4.77 8.50 17.85
CA ASN A 355 -3.64 9.24 18.45
C ASN A 355 -2.76 9.87 17.35
N VAL A 356 -3.36 10.66 16.46
CA VAL A 356 -2.59 11.68 15.71
C VAL A 356 -3.25 13.02 15.93
N SER A 357 -3.27 13.49 17.18
CA SER A 357 -3.08 14.92 17.36
C SER A 357 -1.63 15.20 16.95
N PRO A 358 -1.34 16.03 15.95
CA PRO A 358 -0.04 16.66 15.91
C PRO A 358 0.05 17.46 17.21
N GLU A 359 0.70 16.91 18.24
CA GLU A 359 1.00 17.64 19.46
C GLU A 359 1.83 18.87 19.07
N MET A 360 1.15 20.01 18.92
CA MET A 360 1.77 21.32 18.82
C MET A 360 2.43 21.63 20.16
N LEU A 361 3.65 21.16 20.34
CA LEU A 361 4.58 21.73 21.31
C LEU A 361 5.43 22.77 20.59
N THR A 362 5.00 24.02 20.76
CA THR A 362 5.72 25.21 20.32
C THR A 362 7.09 25.27 21.01
N VAL A 363 8.16 25.09 20.24
CA VAL A 363 9.49 25.55 20.63
C VAL A 363 9.82 26.73 19.74
N ALA A 364 9.77 27.92 20.34
CA ALA A 364 10.29 29.13 19.74
C ALA A 364 11.78 28.96 19.43
N SER A 365 12.17 29.16 18.17
CA SER A 365 13.55 29.43 17.80
C SER A 365 13.56 30.54 16.75
N GLY A 366 14.50 31.47 16.93
CA GLY A 366 14.55 32.79 16.29
C GLY A 366 14.43 32.81 14.77
N ALA A 367 14.01 33.97 14.28
CA ALA A 367 13.71 34.31 12.90
C ALA A 367 14.73 33.76 11.88
N SER A 368 14.25 32.78 11.10
CA SER A 368 14.62 32.54 9.71
C SER A 368 13.30 32.45 8.94
N ALA A 369 13.28 32.84 7.66
CA ALA A 369 12.06 32.78 6.86
C ALA A 369 11.48 31.36 6.91
N LYS A 370 10.16 31.23 7.05
CA LYS A 370 9.51 29.91 7.11
C LYS A 370 9.42 29.29 5.71
N TRP A 371 9.37 27.97 5.62
CA TRP A 371 9.02 27.28 4.38
C TRP A 371 7.79 27.95 3.73
N PRO A 372 7.84 28.35 2.45
CA PRO A 372 6.75 29.07 1.80
C PRO A 372 5.44 28.27 1.86
N ALA A 373 4.38 28.91 2.36
CA ALA A 373 3.09 28.25 2.55
C ALA A 373 2.56 27.66 1.22
N GLY A 374 2.20 26.38 1.27
CA GLY A 374 1.69 25.65 0.12
C GLY A 374 2.73 25.32 -0.94
N TYR A 375 4.03 25.47 -0.70
CA TYR A 375 5.07 24.97 -1.62
C TYR A 375 5.51 23.55 -1.26
N GLN A 376 5.96 22.80 -2.27
CA GLN A 376 6.55 21.47 -2.13
C GLN A 376 7.72 21.29 -3.11
N ALA A 377 8.65 20.39 -2.76
CA ALA A 377 9.63 19.87 -3.70
C ALA A 377 9.13 18.53 -4.24
N LEU A 378 8.81 18.47 -5.53
CA LEU A 378 8.44 17.27 -6.27
C LEU A 378 9.69 16.65 -6.90
N ILE A 379 9.89 15.35 -6.77
CA ILE A 379 11.00 14.59 -7.33
C ILE A 379 10.44 13.44 -8.17
N ASP A 380 10.56 13.54 -9.49
CA ASP A 380 10.30 12.44 -10.41
C ASP A 380 11.56 11.57 -10.53
N LEU A 381 11.43 10.28 -10.23
CA LEU A 381 12.49 9.27 -10.26
C LEU A 381 12.04 8.07 -11.10
N THR A 382 12.79 7.76 -12.16
CA THR A 382 12.58 6.52 -12.94
C THR A 382 13.59 5.45 -12.51
N ILE A 383 13.13 4.21 -12.29
CA ILE A 383 13.98 3.03 -12.11
C ILE A 383 13.88 2.18 -13.39
N PRO A 384 14.96 2.09 -14.18
CA PRO A 384 14.90 1.42 -15.47
C PRO A 384 14.85 -0.11 -15.30
N LYS A 385 14.10 -0.76 -16.19
CA LYS A 385 14.21 -2.21 -16.38
C LYS A 385 15.49 -2.51 -17.17
N ILE A 386 16.47 -3.13 -16.53
CA ILE A 386 17.76 -3.45 -17.16
C ILE A 386 17.70 -4.87 -17.72
N ASN A 387 18.03 -5.02 -19.01
CA ASN A 387 18.05 -6.32 -19.67
C ASN A 387 19.35 -7.07 -19.37
N VAL A 388 19.33 -7.91 -18.33
CA VAL A 388 20.47 -8.76 -17.92
C VAL A 388 19.97 -10.17 -17.58
N GLU A 389 20.85 -11.16 -17.71
CA GLU A 389 20.54 -12.59 -17.57
C GLU A 389 19.89 -12.96 -16.23
N LYS A 390 20.30 -12.28 -15.14
CA LYS A 390 19.69 -12.41 -13.80
C LYS A 390 19.41 -11.03 -13.22
N TYR A 391 18.39 -10.37 -13.74
CA TYR A 391 17.97 -9.07 -13.19
C TYR A 391 17.58 -9.20 -11.71
N ARG A 392 18.01 -8.20 -10.94
CA ARG A 392 17.66 -7.98 -9.54
C ARG A 392 17.25 -6.52 -9.47
N MET A 393 16.16 -6.22 -8.79
CA MET A 393 15.76 -4.83 -8.66
C MET A 393 16.77 -4.07 -7.79
N PRO A 394 17.04 -2.80 -8.12
CA PRO A 394 17.89 -1.97 -7.28
C PRO A 394 17.18 -1.62 -5.97
N TYR A 395 17.94 -1.60 -4.89
CA TYR A 395 17.61 -0.97 -3.62
C TYR A 395 17.68 0.52 -3.82
N VAL A 396 16.69 1.27 -3.33
CA VAL A 396 16.61 2.73 -3.52
C VAL A 396 16.50 3.42 -2.17
N SER A 397 17.23 4.50 -1.98
CA SER A 397 17.13 5.38 -0.82
C SER A 397 17.07 6.83 -1.30
N VAL A 398 16.03 7.56 -0.88
CA VAL A 398 15.88 8.99 -1.16
C VAL A 398 15.71 9.73 0.15
N TRP A 399 16.52 10.76 0.41
CA TRP A 399 16.46 11.52 1.67
C TRP A 399 16.88 12.97 1.46
N VAL A 400 16.60 13.80 2.46
CA VAL A 400 16.89 15.23 2.49
C VAL A 400 17.85 15.52 3.63
N THR A 401 18.88 16.31 3.37
CA THR A 401 19.71 16.92 4.42
C THR A 401 19.69 18.43 4.35
N ASP A 402 19.99 19.07 5.46
CA ASP A 402 20.30 20.50 5.51
C ASP A 402 21.72 20.80 4.98
N GLU A 403 22.10 22.08 4.97
CA GLU A 403 23.43 22.56 4.60
C GLU A 403 24.58 21.94 5.42
N ASN A 404 24.29 21.47 6.63
CA ASN A 404 25.24 20.83 7.53
C ASN A 404 25.27 19.30 7.36
N LYS A 405 24.59 18.77 6.34
CA LYS A 405 24.44 17.32 6.06
C LYS A 405 23.74 16.57 7.19
N LYS A 406 22.96 17.25 8.03
CA LYS A 406 22.10 16.61 9.02
C LYS A 406 20.85 16.10 8.30
N LEU A 407 20.42 14.88 8.62
CA LEU A 407 19.16 14.35 8.11
C LEU A 407 18.02 15.25 8.52
N VAL A 408 17.23 15.63 7.52
CA VAL A 408 16.00 16.38 7.70
C VAL A 408 14.82 15.43 7.55
N ARG A 409 14.80 14.65 6.47
CA ARG A 409 13.74 13.70 6.20
C ARG A 409 14.21 12.54 5.34
N THR A 410 13.77 11.33 5.62
CA THR A 410 13.87 10.25 4.62
C THR A 410 12.61 10.24 3.77
N LEU A 411 12.78 10.41 2.46
CA LEU A 411 11.68 10.38 1.51
C LEU A 411 11.35 8.94 1.15
N ALA A 412 12.29 8.12 0.68
CA ALA A 412 12.02 6.73 0.28
C ALA A 412 13.12 5.75 0.70
N VAL A 413 12.73 4.50 0.96
CA VAL A 413 13.63 3.36 1.15
C VAL A 413 12.97 2.11 0.55
N TRP A 414 13.49 1.58 -0.56
CA TRP A 414 12.96 0.40 -1.28
C TRP A 414 14.01 -0.70 -1.31
N GLY A 415 13.62 -1.95 -1.02
CA GLY A 415 14.55 -3.07 -0.97
C GLY A 415 13.97 -4.33 -0.31
N LYS A 416 14.49 -5.51 -0.67
CA LYS A 416 14.01 -6.83 -0.22
C LYS A 416 14.82 -7.49 0.90
N ASP A 417 16.04 -7.01 1.17
CA ASP A 417 16.93 -7.56 2.19
C ASP A 417 17.75 -6.45 2.82
N GLU A 418 17.72 -6.35 4.15
CA GLU A 418 18.54 -5.42 4.93
C GLU A 418 20.05 -5.61 4.64
N LYS A 419 20.47 -6.84 4.34
CA LYS A 419 21.86 -7.12 3.94
C LYS A 419 22.28 -6.33 2.71
N TRP A 420 21.36 -6.03 1.80
CA TRP A 420 21.68 -5.37 0.54
C TRP A 420 21.25 -3.91 0.56
N ILE A 421 20.27 -3.53 1.39
CA ILE A 421 19.96 -2.11 1.63
C ILE A 421 21.15 -1.36 2.23
N ASN A 422 22.04 -2.07 2.94
CA ASN A 422 23.31 -1.50 3.39
C ASN A 422 24.31 -1.19 2.26
N SER A 423 24.05 -1.68 1.04
CA SER A 423 24.80 -1.36 -0.17
C SER A 423 24.49 0.06 -0.65
N ASN A 424 23.38 0.64 -0.22
CA ASN A 424 23.18 2.10 -0.18
C ASN A 424 23.97 2.66 1.01
N TYR A 425 25.30 2.53 0.95
CA TYR A 425 26.18 2.76 2.08
C TYR A 425 26.27 4.25 2.48
N VAL A 426 25.91 5.18 1.60
CA VAL A 426 25.89 6.62 1.93
C VAL A 426 24.76 6.91 2.92
N TRP A 427 23.56 6.40 2.65
CA TRP A 427 22.40 6.53 3.51
C TRP A 427 22.46 5.59 4.73
N TRP A 428 22.75 4.30 4.51
CA TRP A 428 22.66 3.27 5.55
C TRP A 428 23.58 3.51 6.75
N ARG A 429 24.82 3.92 6.49
CA ARG A 429 25.81 4.15 7.57
C ARG A 429 25.45 5.31 8.48
N ARG A 430 24.69 6.29 7.97
CA ARG A 430 24.39 7.54 8.67
C ARG A 430 23.01 7.55 9.30
N TYR A 431 22.02 6.96 8.64
CA TYR A 431 20.61 7.20 8.96
C TYR A 431 19.79 5.90 9.04
N GLY A 432 20.03 4.93 8.15
CA GLY A 432 19.18 3.74 8.00
C GLY A 432 19.07 2.82 9.22
N ARG A 433 20.02 2.90 10.17
CA ARG A 433 20.05 2.04 11.39
C ARG A 433 18.99 2.38 12.44
N GLN A 434 18.29 3.51 12.32
CA GLN A 434 17.50 4.10 13.42
C GLN A 434 16.02 4.34 13.08
N MET A 435 15.50 3.81 11.97
CA MET A 435 14.13 4.15 11.51
C MET A 435 13.00 3.53 12.35
N THR A 436 11.98 4.35 12.65
CA THR A 436 10.68 3.98 13.25
C THR A 436 9.59 3.84 12.19
N ASN A 437 8.72 2.82 12.31
CA ASN A 437 8.07 2.15 11.17
C ASN A 437 6.58 2.50 10.98
N LEU A 438 6.19 2.89 9.76
CA LEU A 438 4.87 2.57 9.20
C LEU A 438 4.90 1.16 8.61
N ASP A 439 3.78 0.43 8.64
CA ASP A 439 3.72 -0.92 8.09
C ASP A 439 3.53 -0.93 6.58
N ALA A 440 2.64 -0.07 6.07
CA ALA A 440 2.45 0.21 4.65
C ALA A 440 1.71 1.55 4.44
N VAL A 441 1.65 2.02 3.18
CA VAL A 441 0.82 3.16 2.75
C VAL A 441 0.00 2.71 1.56
N ALA A 442 -1.31 2.74 1.71
CA ALA A 442 -2.28 2.36 0.70
C ALA A 442 -2.62 3.54 -0.21
N LYS A 443 -2.83 3.27 -1.51
CA LYS A 443 -2.93 4.29 -2.56
C LYS A 443 -3.39 3.76 -3.93
N PRO A 444 -3.71 4.61 -4.91
CA PRO A 444 -4.01 4.15 -6.27
C PRO A 444 -2.84 3.42 -6.95
N SER A 445 -3.16 2.49 -7.86
CA SER A 445 -2.17 1.60 -8.50
C SER A 445 -1.13 2.29 -9.37
N ARG A 446 0.14 2.08 -9.01
CA ARG A 446 1.34 2.64 -9.66
C ARG A 446 1.62 2.01 -11.02
N GLN A 447 2.27 2.75 -11.92
CA GLN A 447 2.99 2.16 -13.06
C GLN A 447 4.38 1.71 -12.61
N PRO A 448 4.89 0.56 -13.07
CA PRO A 448 6.14 0.01 -12.59
C PRO A 448 7.35 0.80 -13.09
N GLY A 449 8.26 1.16 -12.18
CA GLY A 449 9.52 1.85 -12.50
C GLY A 449 9.45 3.37 -12.61
N ASN A 450 8.31 4.03 -12.35
CA ASN A 450 8.21 5.49 -12.28
C ASN A 450 7.66 5.94 -10.93
N TYR A 451 8.39 6.83 -10.27
CA TYR A 451 8.13 7.24 -8.90
C TYR A 451 8.11 8.76 -8.79
N LYS A 452 7.16 9.31 -8.03
CA LYS A 452 7.01 10.75 -7.81
C LYS A 452 7.07 11.02 -6.32
N LEU A 453 8.21 11.40 -5.77
CA LEU A 453 8.35 11.70 -4.35
C LEU A 453 8.03 13.17 -4.11
N ALA A 454 7.48 13.53 -2.95
CA ALA A 454 7.40 14.93 -2.58
C ALA A 454 7.81 15.20 -1.15
N TRP A 455 8.36 16.39 -0.99
CA TRP A 455 8.74 16.93 0.28
C TRP A 455 7.99 18.24 0.52
N ASP A 456 7.10 18.22 1.52
CA ASP A 456 6.26 19.34 1.94
C ASP A 456 6.98 20.31 2.90
N GLY A 457 8.30 20.15 3.05
CA GLY A 457 9.09 20.97 3.96
C GLY A 457 8.94 20.61 5.43
N LYS A 458 8.54 19.38 5.75
CA LYS A 458 8.57 18.86 7.13
C LYS A 458 9.71 17.88 7.34
N ASP A 459 10.27 17.85 8.54
CA ASP A 459 11.24 16.83 8.97
C ASP A 459 10.56 15.47 9.28
N ASP A 460 11.35 14.46 9.64
CA ASP A 460 10.87 13.11 10.03
C ASP A 460 9.93 13.11 11.26
N HIS A 461 9.86 14.22 12.01
CA HIS A 461 8.95 14.40 13.15
C HIS A 461 7.70 15.21 12.78
N GLY A 462 7.50 15.52 11.50
CA GLY A 462 6.37 16.30 11.00
C GLY A 462 6.48 17.80 11.28
N LYS A 463 7.63 18.30 11.74
CA LYS A 463 7.84 19.72 12.01
C LYS A 463 8.30 20.44 10.75
N SER A 464 7.68 21.58 10.44
CA SER A 464 8.11 22.42 9.32
C SER A 464 9.54 22.92 9.50
N VAL A 465 10.34 22.78 8.46
CA VAL A 465 11.71 23.29 8.40
C VAL A 465 11.75 24.75 7.95
N ALA A 466 12.86 25.42 8.20
CA ALA A 466 13.05 26.80 7.76
C ALA A 466 13.22 26.87 6.23
N ALA A 467 12.97 28.02 5.63
CA ALA A 467 13.50 28.32 4.31
C ALA A 467 15.04 28.35 4.38
N GLY A 468 15.70 27.77 3.39
CA GLY A 468 17.14 27.56 3.40
C GLY A 468 17.58 26.63 2.28
N SER A 469 18.86 26.28 2.29
CA SER A 469 19.44 25.32 1.34
C SER A 469 19.36 23.91 1.89
N TYR A 470 18.84 23.01 1.07
CA TYR A 470 18.73 21.58 1.35
C TYR A 470 19.31 20.79 0.19
N THR A 471 19.69 19.55 0.46
CA THR A 471 20.12 18.61 -0.58
C THR A 471 19.20 17.41 -0.54
N VAL A 472 18.59 17.11 -1.70
CA VAL A 472 17.89 15.85 -1.93
C VAL A 472 18.90 14.86 -2.49
N HIS A 473 18.96 13.70 -1.87
CA HIS A 473 19.87 12.61 -2.18
C HIS A 473 19.09 11.43 -2.72
N ILE A 474 19.60 10.80 -3.78
CA ILE A 474 19.03 9.59 -4.38
C ILE A 474 20.17 8.59 -4.54
N GLU A 475 20.05 7.45 -3.89
CA GLU A 475 21.03 6.38 -3.92
C GLU A 475 20.35 5.10 -4.36
N THR A 476 20.94 4.40 -5.32
CA THR A 476 20.49 3.08 -5.73
C THR A 476 21.63 2.08 -5.81
N SER A 477 21.34 0.83 -5.50
CA SER A 477 22.31 -0.27 -5.63
C SER A 477 21.64 -1.57 -6.00
N ARG A 478 22.25 -2.37 -6.86
CA ARG A 478 21.69 -3.67 -7.27
C ARG A 478 22.52 -4.82 -6.70
N GLU A 479 21.86 -5.93 -6.32
CA GLU A 479 22.58 -7.11 -5.83
C GLU A 479 23.51 -7.64 -6.92
N HIS A 480 24.81 -7.64 -6.63
CA HIS A 480 25.84 -7.99 -7.62
C HIS A 480 25.80 -7.11 -8.89
N GLY A 481 25.21 -5.93 -8.79
CA GLY A 481 25.17 -4.92 -9.85
C GLY A 481 25.89 -3.64 -9.42
N ASP A 482 25.58 -2.55 -10.11
CA ASP A 482 26.22 -1.27 -9.86
C ASP A 482 25.57 -0.51 -8.70
N HIS A 483 26.23 0.56 -8.31
CA HIS A 483 25.76 1.56 -7.38
C HIS A 483 25.68 2.90 -8.12
N SER A 484 24.63 3.66 -7.85
CA SER A 484 24.42 4.98 -8.43
C SER A 484 23.99 5.94 -7.32
N TYR A 485 24.53 7.15 -7.33
CA TYR A 485 24.23 8.15 -6.31
C TYR A 485 24.23 9.53 -6.94
N GLN A 486 23.13 10.25 -6.71
CA GLN A 486 22.85 11.56 -7.28
C GLN A 486 22.30 12.49 -6.21
N THR A 487 22.59 13.79 -6.38
CA THR A 487 22.11 14.83 -5.46
C THR A 487 21.57 16.03 -6.22
N LEU A 488 20.48 16.58 -5.72
CA LEU A 488 19.83 17.80 -6.23
C LEU A 488 19.81 18.84 -5.11
N ASN A 489 20.24 20.07 -5.39
CA ASN A 489 20.27 21.12 -4.39
C ASN A 489 18.95 21.90 -4.42
N LEU A 490 18.23 21.97 -3.32
CA LEU A 490 17.02 22.76 -3.21
C LEU A 490 17.28 24.03 -2.42
N ASP A 491 17.16 25.18 -3.08
CA ASP A 491 17.16 26.49 -2.42
C ASP A 491 15.72 26.94 -2.18
N VAL A 492 15.25 26.81 -0.94
CA VAL A 492 13.86 27.09 -0.57
C VAL A 492 13.65 28.59 -0.46
N LYS A 493 13.11 29.16 -1.53
CA LYS A 493 12.67 30.56 -1.65
C LYS A 493 11.26 30.60 -2.21
N SER A 494 10.50 31.68 -2.01
CA SER A 494 9.16 31.84 -2.59
C SER A 494 9.18 32.10 -4.11
N LYS A 495 9.86 31.23 -4.87
CA LYS A 495 10.01 31.25 -6.32
C LYS A 495 10.12 29.80 -6.80
N ALA A 496 9.37 29.45 -7.84
CA ALA A 496 9.47 28.12 -8.42
C ALA A 496 10.87 27.87 -9.01
N SER A 497 11.36 26.64 -8.90
CA SER A 497 12.63 26.21 -9.49
C SER A 497 12.51 24.79 -10.01
N ALA A 498 13.33 24.41 -10.99
CA ALA A 498 13.38 23.06 -11.52
C ALA A 498 14.81 22.66 -11.87
N GLN A 499 15.12 21.39 -11.67
CA GLN A 499 16.41 20.77 -11.96
C GLN A 499 16.18 19.39 -12.56
N SER A 500 17.12 18.93 -13.36
CA SER A 500 17.10 17.57 -13.90
C SER A 500 18.50 17.00 -13.92
N LEU A 501 18.61 15.71 -13.61
CA LEU A 501 19.83 14.94 -13.74
C LEU A 501 19.65 13.88 -14.83
N PRO A 502 20.69 13.62 -15.63
CA PRO A 502 20.66 12.56 -16.62
C PRO A 502 20.60 11.18 -15.94
N ALA A 503 20.11 10.19 -16.70
CA ALA A 503 20.14 8.81 -16.26
C ALA A 503 21.58 8.31 -15.99
N GLN A 504 21.71 7.49 -14.97
CA GLN A 504 22.87 6.66 -14.66
C GLN A 504 22.52 5.17 -14.86
N THR A 505 23.45 4.28 -14.53
CA THR A 505 23.28 2.84 -14.75
C THR A 505 22.10 2.26 -13.98
N GLU A 506 21.94 2.64 -12.70
CA GLU A 506 20.92 2.07 -11.80
C GLU A 506 19.85 3.12 -11.38
N ILE A 507 19.91 4.33 -11.95
CA ILE A 507 18.95 5.43 -11.75
C ILE A 507 18.57 5.96 -13.12
N GLY A 508 17.29 6.00 -13.46
CA GLY A 508 16.80 6.65 -14.67
C GLY A 508 16.93 8.17 -14.59
N ALA A 509 16.23 8.88 -15.48
CA ALA A 509 16.20 10.34 -15.38
C ALA A 509 15.59 10.77 -14.05
N VAL A 510 16.18 11.80 -13.43
CA VAL A 510 15.64 12.43 -12.23
C VAL A 510 15.26 13.86 -12.55
N LYS A 511 14.09 14.30 -12.10
CA LYS A 511 13.68 15.71 -12.15
C LYS A 511 13.23 16.14 -10.76
N MET A 512 13.60 17.34 -10.35
CA MET A 512 13.06 17.96 -9.15
C MET A 512 12.50 19.33 -9.47
N SER A 513 11.29 19.63 -9.01
CA SER A 513 10.69 20.96 -9.07
C SER A 513 10.26 21.44 -7.70
N PHE A 514 10.55 22.70 -7.39
CA PHE A 514 10.00 23.41 -6.24
C PHE A 514 8.86 24.29 -6.72
N GLN A 515 7.64 24.03 -6.26
CA GLN A 515 6.44 24.68 -6.78
C GLN A 515 5.33 24.75 -5.73
N LYS A 516 4.31 25.56 -5.99
CA LYS A 516 3.10 25.58 -5.16
C LYS A 516 2.31 24.29 -5.40
N ALA A 517 1.93 23.57 -4.34
CA ALA A 517 0.95 22.50 -4.39
C ALA A 517 -0.39 23.10 -4.84
N HIS A 518 -1.02 22.45 -5.82
CA HIS A 518 -2.29 22.87 -6.39
C HIS A 518 -3.46 22.31 -5.62
#